data_AF-A0A9D3UVI3-F1
#
_entry.id   AF-A0A9D3UVI3-F1
#
_cell.length_a   1.000
_cell.length_b   1.000
_cell.length_c   1.000
_cell.angle_alpha   90.00
_cell.angle_beta   90.00
_cell.angle_gamma   90.00
#
_symmetry.space_group_name_H-M   'P 1'
#
loop_
_entity.id
_entity.type
_entity.pdbx_description
1 polymer ?
#
loop_
_entity_poly.entity_id
_entity_poly.type
_entity_poly.pdbx_seq_one_letter_code
_entity_poly.pdbx_strand_id
1 'polypeptide(L)'
;MEVTKLRVVFLFSFFTLIPKLWANIAEFDDFWKQREEEAWKIALTAYEPSPENVTSHLNYHVNKVLEKTMSNQPLEFKDVITNSTRRSLRGKHKKYTGPCMAINPIDRCWRCKKNWAKNRKRLAKCVLGFGRKTRGGKKGEYYLVTDNSDDDVVNPKPGTLRHAVIQKRPLWIIFAHDMNIKLSKELMVQSHKTIDGRGATVHIAYGCGITLQFVHNILLKTNQEQ
;
A
#
# COMPACT_ATOMS: atom_id res chain seq x y z
N MET A 1 -37.36 -36.42 39.52
CA MET A 1 -37.41 -34.97 39.85
C MET A 1 -36.03 -34.30 39.83
N GLU A 2 -34.93 -35.04 39.98
CA GLU A 2 -33.57 -34.48 39.97
C GLU A 2 -33.03 -34.15 38.58
N VAL A 3 -33.32 -34.96 37.56
CA VAL A 3 -32.82 -34.75 36.18
C VAL A 3 -33.36 -33.46 35.55
N THR A 4 -34.61 -33.10 35.87
CA THR A 4 -35.21 -31.83 35.45
C THR A 4 -34.58 -30.63 36.15
N LYS A 5 -34.27 -30.73 37.45
CA LYS A 5 -33.55 -29.68 38.18
C LYS A 5 -32.12 -29.50 37.65
N LEU A 6 -31.41 -30.59 37.36
CA LEU A 6 -30.05 -30.55 36.81
C LEU A 6 -30.03 -29.93 35.40
N ARG A 7 -30.99 -30.28 34.53
CA ARG A 7 -31.14 -29.65 33.20
C ARG A 7 -31.46 -28.16 33.27
N VAL A 8 -32.30 -27.74 34.20
CA VAL A 8 -32.61 -26.32 34.42
C VAL A 8 -31.36 -25.57 34.90
N VAL A 9 -30.59 -26.15 35.83
CA VAL A 9 -29.32 -25.56 36.30
C VAL A 9 -28.29 -25.43 35.16
N PHE A 10 -28.16 -26.44 34.29
CA PHE A 10 -27.29 -26.37 33.11
C PHE A 10 -27.78 -25.35 32.06
N LEU A 11 -29.09 -25.18 31.86
CA LEU A 11 -29.63 -24.17 30.96
C LEU A 11 -29.40 -22.74 31.49
N PHE A 12 -29.57 -22.52 32.80
CA PHE A 12 -29.30 -21.23 33.44
C PHE A 12 -27.81 -20.88 33.47
N SER A 13 -26.91 -21.86 33.64
CA SER A 13 -25.47 -21.61 33.59
C SER A 13 -25.00 -21.23 32.18
N PHE A 14 -25.57 -21.83 31.13
CA PHE A 14 -25.30 -21.42 29.75
C PHE A 14 -25.83 -20.00 29.45
N PHE A 15 -27.05 -19.64 29.87
CA PHE A 15 -27.59 -18.30 29.65
C PHE A 15 -26.82 -17.18 30.34
N THR A 16 -26.17 -17.44 31.47
CA THR A 16 -25.33 -16.45 32.17
C THR A 16 -23.90 -16.37 31.64
N LEU A 17 -23.43 -17.39 30.91
CA LEU A 17 -22.14 -17.40 30.22
C LEU A 17 -22.20 -16.78 28.82
N ILE A 18 -23.34 -16.84 28.12
CA ILE A 18 -23.51 -16.30 26.75
C ILE A 18 -23.18 -14.79 26.65
N PRO A 19 -23.62 -13.90 27.56
CA PRO A 19 -23.26 -12.48 27.50
C PRO A 19 -21.76 -12.22 27.66
N LYS A 20 -21.05 -13.11 28.38
CA LYS A 20 -19.59 -13.03 28.57
C LYS A 20 -18.81 -13.57 27.36
N LEU A 21 -19.48 -14.30 26.45
CA LEU A 21 -18.91 -14.77 25.18
C LEU A 21 -19.02 -13.74 24.06
N TRP A 22 -19.84 -12.70 24.24
CA TRP A 22 -19.79 -11.52 23.39
C TRP A 22 -18.56 -10.72 23.80
N ALA A 23 -17.42 -11.07 23.21
CA ALA A 23 -16.25 -10.21 23.20
C ALA A 23 -16.69 -8.77 22.86
N ASN A 24 -16.13 -7.76 23.52
CA ASN A 24 -16.45 -6.34 23.27
C ASN A 24 -16.40 -6.04 21.76
N ILE A 25 -17.54 -6.15 21.07
CA ILE A 25 -17.68 -5.74 19.69
C ILE A 25 -17.56 -4.22 19.76
N ALA A 26 -16.57 -3.67 19.06
CA ALA A 26 -16.41 -2.23 18.96
C ALA A 26 -17.73 -1.64 18.42
N GLU A 27 -18.45 -0.89 19.26
CA GLU A 27 -19.63 -0.17 18.83
C GLU A 27 -19.17 1.03 18.01
N PHE A 28 -19.24 0.90 16.69
CA PHE A 28 -18.89 1.98 15.77
C PHE A 28 -19.97 3.07 15.80
N ASP A 29 -19.53 4.32 15.79
CA ASP A 29 -20.42 5.46 15.56
C ASP A 29 -20.99 5.45 14.13
N ASP A 30 -21.98 6.31 13.87
CA ASP A 30 -22.65 6.38 12.57
C ASP A 30 -21.69 6.75 11.44
N PHE A 31 -20.64 7.51 11.72
CA PHE A 31 -19.63 7.87 10.74
C PHE A 31 -18.82 6.65 10.30
N TRP A 32 -18.38 5.82 11.24
CA TRP A 32 -17.64 4.60 10.94
C TRP A 32 -18.51 3.54 10.25
N LYS A 33 -19.78 3.41 10.64
CA LYS A 33 -20.75 2.53 9.96
C LYS A 33 -20.93 2.93 8.49
N GLN A 34 -21.13 4.22 8.21
CA GLN A 34 -21.26 4.70 6.83
C GLN A 34 -20.00 4.41 6.00
N ARG A 35 -18.81 4.62 6.60
CA ARG A 35 -17.54 4.31 5.92
C ARG A 35 -17.36 2.82 5.65
N GLU A 36 -17.75 1.98 6.60
CA GLU A 36 -17.73 0.52 6.44
C GLU A 36 -18.65 0.08 5.28
N GLU A 37 -19.88 0.58 5.22
CA GLU A 37 -20.82 0.29 4.14
C GLU A 37 -20.29 0.73 2.77
N GLU A 38 -19.71 1.93 2.68
CA GLU A 38 -19.09 2.42 1.45
C GLU A 38 -17.92 1.52 1.04
N ALA A 39 -17.03 1.19 1.98
CA ALA A 39 -15.88 0.34 1.73
C ALA A 39 -16.31 -1.07 1.27
N TRP A 40 -17.39 -1.62 1.86
CA TRP A 40 -17.96 -2.90 1.48
C TRP A 40 -18.53 -2.88 0.05
N LYS A 41 -19.33 -1.87 -0.30
CA LYS A 41 -19.82 -1.67 -1.68
C LYS A 41 -18.66 -1.62 -2.67
N ILE A 42 -17.60 -0.90 -2.34
CA ILE A 42 -16.42 -0.78 -3.19
C ILE A 42 -15.68 -2.12 -3.29
N ALA A 43 -15.54 -2.88 -2.21
CA ALA A 43 -14.94 -4.21 -2.22
C ALA A 43 -15.70 -5.15 -3.16
N LEU A 44 -17.03 -5.17 -3.11
CA LEU A 44 -17.88 -5.95 -4.00
C LEU A 44 -17.69 -5.54 -5.48
N THR A 45 -17.64 -4.23 -5.78
CA THR A 45 -17.38 -3.76 -7.16
C THR A 45 -15.96 -4.06 -7.65
N ALA A 46 -15.00 -4.15 -6.73
CA ALA A 46 -13.61 -4.46 -7.05
C ALA A 46 -13.39 -5.96 -7.26
N TYR A 47 -14.20 -6.80 -6.62
CA TYR A 47 -14.13 -8.26 -6.65
C TYR A 47 -14.05 -8.81 -8.08
N GLU A 48 -13.24 -9.84 -8.24
CA GLU A 48 -13.10 -10.59 -9.48
C GLU A 48 -13.54 -12.03 -9.19
N PRO A 49 -14.65 -12.51 -9.78
CA PRO A 49 -15.16 -13.86 -9.52
C PRO A 49 -14.23 -14.96 -10.08
N SER A 50 -13.44 -14.64 -11.11
CA SER A 50 -12.47 -15.56 -11.72
C SER A 50 -11.03 -15.06 -11.46
N PRO A 51 -10.40 -15.43 -10.33
CA PRO A 51 -9.06 -14.94 -9.96
C PRO A 51 -7.98 -15.29 -10.99
N GLU A 52 -8.19 -16.32 -11.82
CA GLU A 52 -7.32 -16.73 -12.93
C GLU A 52 -7.15 -15.61 -13.94
N ASN A 53 -8.16 -14.77 -14.19
CA ASN A 53 -8.05 -13.61 -15.08
C ASN A 53 -7.02 -12.60 -14.57
N VAL A 54 -6.95 -12.42 -13.25
CA VAL A 54 -5.99 -11.52 -12.62
C VAL A 54 -4.58 -12.09 -12.68
N THR A 55 -4.45 -13.37 -12.34
CA THR A 55 -3.17 -14.08 -12.29
C THR A 55 -2.59 -14.26 -13.69
N SER A 56 -3.39 -14.67 -14.68
CA SER A 56 -2.96 -14.77 -16.08
C SER A 56 -2.53 -13.43 -16.66
N HIS A 57 -3.27 -12.34 -16.39
CA HIS A 57 -2.86 -10.99 -16.79
C HIS A 57 -1.52 -10.60 -16.14
N LEU A 58 -1.32 -10.87 -14.85
CA LEU A 58 -0.04 -10.62 -14.18
C LEU A 58 1.10 -11.44 -14.80
N ASN A 59 0.89 -12.75 -15.00
CA ASN A 59 1.87 -13.67 -15.58
C ASN A 59 2.26 -13.24 -17.00
N TYR A 60 1.30 -12.80 -17.82
CA TYR A 60 1.56 -12.24 -19.14
C TYR A 60 2.55 -11.07 -19.08
N HIS A 61 2.35 -10.11 -18.17
CA HIS A 61 3.27 -8.97 -18.03
C HIS A 61 4.64 -9.38 -17.50
N VAL A 62 4.72 -10.39 -16.63
CA VAL A 62 6.00 -10.95 -16.15
C VAL A 62 6.76 -11.61 -17.29
N ASN A 63 6.13 -12.53 -18.03
CA ASN A 63 6.74 -13.25 -19.14
C ASN A 63 7.20 -12.29 -20.25
N LYS A 64 6.39 -11.29 -20.59
CA LYS A 64 6.75 -10.24 -21.55
C LYS A 64 8.01 -9.48 -21.16
N VAL A 65 8.24 -9.26 -19.85
CA VAL A 65 9.46 -8.60 -19.38
C VAL A 65 10.66 -9.53 -19.41
N LEU A 66 10.47 -10.81 -19.07
CA LEU A 66 11.52 -11.83 -19.14
C LEU A 66 11.99 -12.05 -20.58
N GLU A 67 11.08 -12.30 -21.51
CA GLU A 67 11.37 -12.45 -22.95
C GLU A 67 12.16 -11.26 -23.50
N LYS A 68 11.70 -10.04 -23.21
CA LYS A 68 12.40 -8.82 -23.63
C LYS A 68 13.78 -8.68 -22.99
N THR A 69 13.99 -9.23 -21.80
CA THR A 69 15.31 -9.16 -21.14
C THR A 69 16.26 -10.18 -21.76
N MET A 70 15.76 -11.36 -22.13
CA MET A 70 16.52 -12.40 -22.83
C MET A 70 16.87 -11.99 -24.27
N SER A 71 15.97 -11.34 -25.01
CA SER A 71 16.21 -10.94 -26.40
C SER A 71 17.20 -9.78 -26.60
N ASN A 72 17.49 -9.02 -25.54
CA ASN A 72 18.43 -7.89 -25.58
C ASN A 72 19.85 -8.26 -25.11
N GLN A 73 20.16 -9.55 -24.93
CA GLN A 73 21.51 -10.03 -24.62
C GLN A 73 22.18 -10.60 -25.87
N PRO A 74 23.32 -10.03 -26.34
CA PRO A 74 24.22 -10.73 -27.24
C PRO A 74 24.74 -12.00 -26.56
N LEU A 75 24.94 -13.03 -27.37
CA LEU A 75 25.38 -14.37 -27.04
C LEU A 75 26.80 -14.42 -26.44
N GLU A 76 27.03 -13.87 -25.26
CA GLU A 76 28.16 -14.20 -24.37
C GLU A 76 27.77 -13.89 -22.93
N PHE A 77 26.97 -14.78 -22.35
CA PHE A 77 26.70 -14.80 -20.91
C PHE A 77 26.50 -16.25 -20.46
N LYS A 78 27.52 -17.08 -20.74
CA LYS A 78 27.82 -18.22 -19.86
C LYS A 78 28.44 -17.61 -18.60
N ASP A 79 27.98 -18.06 -17.43
CA ASP A 79 28.52 -17.72 -16.09
C ASP A 79 27.85 -16.61 -15.26
N VAL A 80 26.53 -16.41 -15.35
CA VAL A 80 25.77 -15.90 -14.17
C VAL A 80 24.45 -16.64 -14.02
N ILE A 81 24.53 -17.95 -13.82
CA ILE A 81 23.67 -18.56 -12.79
C ILE A 81 24.40 -18.33 -11.47
N THR A 82 24.47 -17.08 -11.03
CA THR A 82 24.71 -16.84 -9.60
C THR A 82 23.35 -16.95 -8.93
N ASN A 83 23.24 -17.83 -7.94
CA ASN A 83 22.22 -17.81 -6.89
C ASN A 83 22.29 -16.48 -6.12
N SER A 84 21.97 -15.38 -6.80
CA SER A 84 22.05 -14.03 -6.29
C SER A 84 20.65 -13.45 -6.25
N THR A 85 20.02 -13.58 -5.09
CA THR A 85 18.82 -12.85 -4.67
C THR A 85 19.04 -11.33 -4.60
N ARG A 86 20.23 -10.82 -4.92
CA ARG A 86 20.53 -9.39 -4.91
C ARG A 86 20.18 -8.74 -6.25
N ARG A 87 19.17 -7.87 -6.22
CA ARG A 87 19.04 -6.75 -7.18
C ARG A 87 20.40 -6.05 -7.26
N SER A 88 21.14 -6.20 -8.36
CA SER A 88 22.44 -5.54 -8.50
C SER A 88 22.25 -4.01 -8.55
N LEU A 89 22.49 -3.35 -7.43
CA LEU A 89 22.62 -1.90 -7.35
C LEU A 89 24.09 -1.57 -7.63
N ARG A 90 24.40 -1.19 -8.88
CA ARG A 90 25.71 -0.60 -9.19
C ARG A 90 25.79 0.78 -8.53
N GLY A 91 26.74 0.92 -7.60
CA GLY A 91 27.07 2.17 -6.91
C GLY A 91 27.55 3.28 -7.86
N LYS A 92 27.73 4.47 -7.28
CA LYS A 92 27.98 5.81 -7.85
C LYS A 92 29.09 5.96 -8.93
N HIS A 93 29.75 4.89 -9.40
CA HIS A 93 31.00 5.00 -10.17
C HIS A 93 30.90 4.85 -11.71
N LYS A 94 29.70 4.75 -12.31
CA LYS A 94 29.48 5.02 -13.75
C LYS A 94 27.99 5.08 -14.05
N LYS A 95 27.50 6.16 -14.71
CA LYS A 95 26.11 6.20 -15.21
C LYS A 95 25.95 5.11 -16.26
N TYR A 96 25.19 4.09 -15.94
CA TYR A 96 24.85 3.02 -16.88
C TYR A 96 24.13 3.60 -18.10
N THR A 97 24.71 3.41 -19.29
CA THR A 97 24.21 3.93 -20.57
C THR A 97 23.34 2.93 -21.33
N GLY A 98 23.23 1.69 -20.84
CA GLY A 98 22.46 0.63 -21.49
C GLY A 98 20.94 0.71 -21.27
N PRO A 99 20.19 -0.26 -21.79
CA PRO A 99 18.74 -0.32 -21.67
C PRO A 99 18.28 -0.54 -20.22
N CYS A 100 17.13 0.02 -19.85
CA CYS A 100 16.62 -0.07 -18.48
C CYS A 100 16.54 -1.52 -17.93
N MET A 101 17.21 -1.74 -16.80
CA MET A 101 17.39 -3.06 -16.16
C MET A 101 16.26 -3.44 -15.19
N ALA A 102 15.16 -2.69 -15.13
CA ALA A 102 14.04 -3.06 -14.26
C ALA A 102 13.37 -4.34 -14.77
N ILE A 103 13.43 -5.41 -13.96
CA ILE A 103 12.85 -6.73 -14.26
C ILE A 103 11.42 -6.91 -13.74
N ASN A 104 11.02 -6.15 -12.72
CA ASN A 104 9.64 -6.17 -12.25
C ASN A 104 8.77 -5.36 -13.25
N PRO A 105 7.65 -5.90 -13.77
CA PRO A 105 6.83 -5.22 -14.78
C PRO A 105 6.21 -3.90 -14.28
N ILE A 106 5.83 -3.84 -13.01
CA ILE A 106 5.32 -2.61 -12.37
C ILE A 106 6.43 -1.56 -12.36
N ASP A 107 7.63 -1.92 -11.91
CA ASP A 107 8.77 -1.00 -11.88
C ASP A 107 9.20 -0.58 -13.28
N ARG A 108 9.27 -1.51 -14.24
CA ARG A 108 9.63 -1.22 -15.64
C ARG A 108 8.66 -0.24 -16.29
N CYS A 109 7.38 -0.29 -15.97
CA CYS A 109 6.35 0.61 -16.50
C CYS A 109 6.59 2.10 -16.18
N TRP A 110 7.21 2.41 -15.03
CA TRP A 110 7.49 3.79 -14.61
C TRP A 110 9.00 4.13 -14.56
N ARG A 111 9.84 3.26 -14.01
CA ARG A 111 11.27 3.51 -13.74
C ARG A 111 12.08 3.66 -15.02
N CYS A 112 11.68 2.99 -16.09
CA CYS A 112 12.35 3.05 -17.39
C CYS A 112 11.96 4.27 -18.24
N LYS A 113 11.11 5.16 -17.72
CA LYS A 113 10.74 6.40 -18.41
C LYS A 113 11.65 7.53 -17.91
N LYS A 114 12.46 8.11 -18.79
CA LYS A 114 13.40 9.21 -18.46
C LYS A 114 12.71 10.38 -17.74
N ASN A 115 11.46 10.66 -18.07
CA ASN A 115 10.66 11.74 -17.49
C ASN A 115 9.72 11.30 -16.35
N TRP A 116 9.98 10.17 -15.68
CA TRP A 116 9.11 9.67 -14.61
C TRP A 116 8.90 10.70 -13.49
N ALA A 117 9.92 11.50 -13.16
CA ALA A 117 9.85 12.52 -12.12
C ALA A 117 8.89 13.67 -12.47
N LYS A 118 8.80 14.04 -13.76
CA LYS A 118 7.79 14.99 -14.26
C LYS A 118 6.40 14.35 -14.36
N ASN A 119 6.32 13.03 -14.45
CA ASN A 119 5.10 12.25 -14.65
C ASN A 119 4.83 11.25 -13.50
N ARG A 120 5.05 11.66 -12.24
CA ARG A 120 4.98 10.77 -11.07
C ARG A 120 3.68 9.96 -11.01
N LYS A 121 2.55 10.61 -11.29
CA LYS A 121 1.20 10.03 -11.29
C LYS A 121 0.98 8.89 -12.29
N ARG A 122 1.91 8.68 -13.24
CA ARG A 122 1.89 7.52 -14.16
C ARG A 122 1.92 6.19 -13.40
N LEU A 123 2.52 6.14 -12.21
CA LEU A 123 2.60 4.92 -11.38
C LEU A 123 1.21 4.29 -11.16
N ALA A 124 0.16 5.10 -11.02
CA ALA A 124 -1.22 4.62 -10.88
C ALA A 124 -1.79 3.91 -12.13
N LYS A 125 -1.06 3.87 -13.25
CA LYS A 125 -1.37 3.04 -14.43
C LYS A 125 -0.51 1.77 -14.51
N CYS A 126 0.45 1.61 -13.61
CA CYS A 126 1.41 0.49 -13.64
C CYS A 126 1.03 -0.64 -12.67
N VAL A 127 -0.02 -0.47 -11.87
CA VAL A 127 -0.44 -1.46 -10.87
C VAL A 127 -0.99 -2.69 -11.56
N LEU A 128 -0.56 -3.87 -11.10
CA LEU A 128 -0.99 -5.18 -11.59
C LEU A 128 -1.55 -6.02 -10.43
N GLY A 129 -2.05 -7.22 -10.71
CA GLY A 129 -2.64 -8.10 -9.71
C GLY A 129 -4.04 -7.67 -9.26
N PHE A 130 -4.47 -8.11 -8.07
CA PHE A 130 -5.80 -7.80 -7.54
C PHE A 130 -5.99 -6.30 -7.28
N GLY A 131 -4.91 -5.60 -6.92
CA GLY A 131 -4.90 -4.14 -6.75
C GLY A 131 -4.90 -3.33 -8.07
N ARG A 132 -4.97 -3.95 -9.26
CA ARG A 132 -4.81 -3.25 -10.56
C ARG A 132 -5.80 -2.11 -10.82
N LYS A 133 -6.95 -2.10 -10.13
CA LYS A 133 -7.96 -1.04 -10.23
C LYS A 133 -7.60 0.20 -9.38
N THR A 134 -6.64 0.11 -8.47
CA THR A 134 -6.24 1.19 -7.56
C THR A 134 -5.71 2.41 -8.30
N ARG A 135 -6.30 3.58 -8.02
CA ARG A 135 -5.87 4.85 -8.62
C ARG A 135 -5.13 5.79 -7.67
N GLY A 136 -5.13 5.51 -6.37
CA GLY A 136 -4.50 6.39 -5.40
C GLY A 136 -5.09 7.81 -5.42
N GLY A 137 -4.24 8.80 -5.19
CA GLY A 137 -4.53 10.22 -5.33
C GLY A 137 -4.30 10.79 -6.73
N LYS A 138 -4.34 9.97 -7.79
CA LYS A 138 -4.01 10.38 -9.16
C LYS A 138 -4.80 11.60 -9.66
N LYS A 139 -6.07 11.75 -9.26
CA LYS A 139 -6.93 12.88 -9.63
C LYS A 139 -6.75 14.12 -8.74
N GLY A 140 -6.00 13.99 -7.66
CA GLY A 140 -5.74 15.06 -6.69
C GLY A 140 -4.54 15.92 -7.05
N GLU A 141 -4.27 16.93 -6.24
CA GLU A 141 -3.06 17.73 -6.33
C GLU A 141 -1.85 17.03 -5.71
N TYR A 142 -0.66 17.57 -5.93
CA TYR A 142 0.49 17.16 -5.14
C TYR A 142 0.41 17.79 -3.75
N TYR A 143 0.80 17.03 -2.73
CA TYR A 143 1.05 17.56 -1.40
C TYR A 143 2.52 17.32 -1.08
N LEU A 144 3.27 18.37 -0.80
CA LEU A 144 4.68 18.27 -0.44
C LEU A 144 4.81 18.21 1.08
N VAL A 145 5.31 17.08 1.58
CA VAL A 145 5.74 16.95 2.97
C VAL A 145 7.10 17.60 3.09
N THR A 146 7.18 18.61 3.95
CA THR A 146 8.39 19.39 4.27
C THR A 146 8.79 19.23 5.73
N ASP A 147 7.89 18.72 6.56
CA ASP A 147 8.06 18.60 8.01
C ASP A 147 7.86 17.12 8.41
N ASN A 148 8.84 16.56 9.11
CA ASN A 148 8.82 15.16 9.54
C ASN A 148 8.29 14.97 10.98
N SER A 149 7.85 16.05 11.64
CA SER A 149 7.29 15.98 12.99
C SER A 149 5.87 15.43 13.02
N ASP A 150 5.47 14.93 14.20
CA ASP A 150 4.16 14.33 14.46
C ASP A 150 3.65 14.68 15.88
N ASP A 151 3.88 15.95 16.25
CA ASP A 151 3.76 16.43 17.64
C ASP A 151 2.31 16.63 18.08
N ASP A 152 1.43 17.03 17.16
CA ASP A 152 -0.01 17.21 17.40
C ASP A 152 -0.82 16.28 16.49
N VAL A 153 -1.47 15.28 17.10
CA VAL A 153 -2.30 14.30 16.41
C VAL A 153 -3.70 14.84 16.10
N VAL A 154 -4.18 15.78 16.92
CA VAL A 154 -5.52 16.35 16.81
C VAL A 154 -5.54 17.43 15.73
N ASN A 155 -4.55 18.33 15.75
CA ASN A 155 -4.40 19.43 14.80
C ASN A 155 -3.04 19.38 14.10
N PRO A 156 -2.81 18.39 13.22
CA PRO A 156 -1.51 18.24 12.58
C PRO A 156 -1.20 19.42 11.68
N LYS A 157 0.03 19.92 11.78
CA LYS A 157 0.50 21.10 11.05
C LYS A 157 0.55 20.85 9.53
N PRO A 158 0.13 21.81 8.67
CA PRO A 158 0.38 21.76 7.24
C PRO A 158 1.88 21.58 6.92
N GLY A 159 2.19 20.74 5.94
CA GLY A 159 3.54 20.30 5.63
C GLY A 159 3.96 18.97 6.29
N THR A 160 3.22 18.46 7.28
CA THR A 160 3.45 17.12 7.86
C THR A 160 2.75 16.01 7.06
N LEU A 161 3.21 14.76 7.25
CA LEU A 161 2.56 13.57 6.68
C LEU A 161 1.16 13.36 7.26
N ARG A 162 0.98 13.54 8.58
CA ARG A 162 -0.33 13.37 9.24
C ARG A 162 -1.37 14.33 8.67
N HIS A 163 -1.02 15.60 8.53
CA HIS A 163 -1.92 16.56 7.91
C HIS A 163 -2.27 16.16 6.47
N ALA A 164 -1.31 15.64 5.69
CA ALA A 164 -1.54 15.22 4.30
C ALA A 164 -2.55 14.09 4.16
N VAL A 165 -2.46 13.06 5.01
CA VAL A 165 -3.27 11.83 4.85
C VAL A 165 -4.71 11.97 5.35
N ILE A 166 -4.98 12.91 6.26
CA ILE A 166 -6.33 13.13 6.80
C ILE A 166 -7.21 14.03 5.92
N GLN A 167 -6.65 14.67 4.90
CA GLN A 167 -7.41 15.54 4.01
C GLN A 167 -8.52 14.74 3.30
N LYS A 168 -9.74 15.29 3.22
CA LYS A 168 -10.87 14.63 2.54
C LYS A 168 -10.67 14.49 1.03
N ARG A 169 -9.93 15.44 0.41
CA ARG A 169 -9.67 15.44 -1.03
C ARG A 169 -8.62 14.39 -1.45
N PRO A 170 -8.63 13.93 -2.72
CA PRO A 170 -7.55 13.10 -3.25
C PRO A 170 -6.22 13.83 -3.20
N LEU A 171 -5.13 13.16 -2.83
CA LEU A 171 -3.79 13.75 -2.79
C LEU A 171 -2.69 12.79 -3.22
N TRP A 172 -1.74 13.30 -4.00
CA TRP A 172 -0.49 12.63 -4.32
C TRP A 172 0.63 13.21 -3.47
N ILE A 173 0.90 12.55 -2.35
CA ILE A 173 1.83 12.99 -1.30
C ILE A 173 3.26 12.62 -1.71
N ILE A 174 4.14 13.61 -1.71
CA ILE A 174 5.58 13.50 -2.01
C ILE A 174 6.38 14.14 -0.88
N PHE A 175 7.69 13.90 -0.86
CA PHE A 175 8.59 14.37 0.20
C PHE A 175 9.66 15.30 -0.39
N ALA A 176 9.93 16.39 0.32
CA ALA A 176 10.88 17.42 -0.13
C ALA A 176 12.34 16.95 -0.09
N HIS A 177 12.68 16.12 0.90
CA HIS A 177 14.01 15.58 1.13
C HIS A 177 13.90 14.27 1.91
N ASP A 178 15.05 13.66 2.20
CA ASP A 178 15.14 12.47 3.04
C ASP A 178 14.58 12.77 4.44
N MET A 179 13.79 11.86 4.99
CA MET A 179 13.05 12.09 6.24
C MET A 179 12.94 10.83 7.07
N ASN A 180 13.10 10.99 8.39
CA ASN A 180 12.75 10.00 9.40
C ASN A 180 11.51 10.50 10.13
N ILE A 181 10.37 9.87 9.90
CA ILE A 181 9.07 10.24 10.47
C ILE A 181 8.75 9.22 11.57
N LYS A 182 8.77 9.68 12.82
CA LYS A 182 8.36 8.87 13.97
C LYS A 182 6.92 9.21 14.32
N LEU A 183 6.01 8.30 14.03
CA LEU A 183 4.59 8.50 14.32
C LEU A 183 4.32 8.35 15.83
N SER A 184 3.74 9.38 16.45
CA SER A 184 3.39 9.39 17.88
C SER A 184 2.16 8.52 18.19
N LYS A 185 1.26 8.40 17.22
CA LYS A 185 0.06 7.54 17.21
C LYS A 185 -0.18 6.93 15.84
N GLU A 186 -1.09 5.98 15.76
CA GLU A 186 -1.51 5.37 14.49
C GLU A 186 -1.88 6.42 13.44
N LEU A 187 -1.39 6.23 12.22
CA LEU A 187 -1.63 7.13 11.11
C LEU A 187 -2.85 6.68 10.31
N MET A 188 -4.02 7.21 10.68
CA MET A 188 -5.28 6.94 9.99
C MET A 188 -5.33 7.67 8.65
N VAL A 189 -5.40 6.92 7.56
CA VAL A 189 -5.36 7.47 6.19
C VAL A 189 -6.78 7.58 5.63
N GLN A 190 -7.13 8.69 4.98
CA GLN A 190 -8.37 8.85 4.21
C GLN A 190 -8.28 8.20 2.82
N SER A 191 -9.43 7.92 2.19
CA SER A 191 -9.46 7.39 0.82
C SER A 191 -8.76 8.29 -0.21
N HIS A 192 -8.42 7.71 -1.37
CA HIS A 192 -7.81 8.42 -2.51
C HIS A 192 -6.46 9.09 -2.21
N LYS A 193 -5.58 8.37 -1.51
CA LYS A 193 -4.23 8.85 -1.20
C LYS A 193 -3.18 8.08 -1.97
N THR A 194 -2.13 8.78 -2.34
CA THR A 194 -0.87 8.17 -2.73
C THR A 194 0.23 8.71 -1.83
N ILE A 195 0.97 7.82 -1.17
CA ILE A 195 2.20 8.16 -0.47
C ILE A 195 3.34 7.70 -1.39
N ASP A 196 4.03 8.65 -2.02
CA ASP A 196 5.07 8.41 -3.03
C ASP A 196 6.44 8.88 -2.52
N GLY A 197 7.18 7.95 -1.93
CA GLY A 197 8.54 8.17 -1.44
C GLY A 197 9.60 8.25 -2.54
N ARG A 198 9.27 8.13 -3.83
CA ARG A 198 10.31 8.14 -4.87
C ARG A 198 11.04 9.49 -4.90
N GLY A 199 12.36 9.44 -4.94
CA GLY A 199 13.22 10.63 -4.99
C GLY A 199 13.66 11.19 -3.63
N ALA A 200 13.24 10.57 -2.52
CA ALA A 200 13.71 10.87 -1.17
C ALA A 200 13.74 9.58 -0.33
N THR A 201 14.76 9.39 0.49
CA THR A 201 14.85 8.28 1.45
C THR A 201 13.95 8.59 2.65
N VAL A 202 12.78 7.95 2.71
CA VAL A 202 11.77 8.20 3.75
C VAL A 202 11.58 6.96 4.60
N HIS A 203 11.92 7.07 5.88
CA HIS A 203 11.68 6.05 6.88
C HIS A 203 10.50 6.48 7.77
N ILE A 204 9.46 5.65 7.83
CA ILE A 204 8.37 5.80 8.79
C ILE A 204 8.55 4.66 9.79
N ALA A 205 9.20 4.93 10.91
CA ALA A 205 9.72 3.90 11.80
C ALA A 205 9.83 4.39 13.25
N TYR A 206 10.07 3.44 14.16
CA TYR A 206 10.30 3.67 15.59
C TYR A 206 9.13 4.34 16.34
N GLY A 207 7.94 4.32 15.75
CA GLY A 207 6.69 4.81 16.31
C GLY A 207 5.54 3.86 15.97
N CYS A 208 4.32 4.39 15.86
CA CYS A 208 3.16 3.61 15.41
C CYS A 208 3.15 3.37 13.89
N GLY A 209 2.21 2.54 13.44
CA GLY A 209 2.05 2.17 12.03
C GLY A 209 1.06 3.05 11.24
N ILE A 210 0.90 2.70 9.96
CA ILE A 210 -0.11 3.27 9.05
C ILE A 210 -1.32 2.36 9.05
N THR A 211 -2.52 2.93 9.20
CA THR A 211 -3.76 2.17 9.25
C THR A 211 -4.74 2.59 8.18
N LEU A 212 -5.19 1.57 7.45
CA LEU A 212 -6.14 1.67 6.35
C LEU A 212 -7.44 0.99 6.79
N GLN A 213 -8.29 1.71 7.49
CA GLN A 213 -9.57 1.22 7.98
C GLN A 213 -10.71 1.85 7.19
N PHE A 214 -11.57 1.01 6.60
CA PHE A 214 -12.74 1.43 5.81
C PHE A 214 -12.40 2.53 4.79
N VAL A 215 -11.32 2.28 4.03
CA VAL A 215 -10.84 3.16 2.96
C VAL A 215 -10.54 2.38 1.69
N HIS A 216 -10.51 3.12 0.59
CA HIS A 216 -10.25 2.56 -0.73
C HIS A 216 -9.35 3.50 -1.56
N ASN A 217 -8.83 2.98 -2.67
CA ASN A 217 -7.94 3.70 -3.58
C ASN A 217 -6.72 4.31 -2.87
N ILE A 218 -5.99 3.49 -2.10
CA ILE A 218 -4.72 3.88 -1.47
C ILE A 218 -3.55 3.27 -2.25
N LEU A 219 -2.56 4.09 -2.58
CA LEU A 219 -1.30 3.63 -3.19
C LEU A 219 -0.13 4.01 -2.28
N LEU A 220 0.50 3.02 -1.68
CA LEU A 220 1.72 3.20 -0.89
C LEU A 220 2.92 2.76 -1.72
N LYS A 221 3.78 3.72 -2.11
CA LYS A 221 5.05 3.46 -2.77
C LYS A 221 6.17 3.98 -1.89
N THR A 222 6.73 3.08 -1.09
CA THR A 222 7.95 3.33 -0.33
C THR A 222 9.17 3.08 -1.20
N ASN A 223 10.31 3.66 -0.82
CA ASN A 223 11.59 3.20 -1.34
C ASN A 223 11.96 1.92 -0.58
N GLN A 224 12.56 0.96 -1.28
CA GLN A 224 13.30 -0.07 -0.57
C GLN A 224 14.60 0.57 -0.11
N GLU A 225 14.92 0.38 1.17
CA GLU A 225 16.25 0.65 1.71
C GLU A 225 17.31 0.11 0.76
N GLN A 226 18.32 0.95 0.53
CA GLN A 226 19.50 0.64 -0.26
C GLN A 226 20.49 -0.17 0.57
#